data_AF-A0A1H4WPK5-F1
#
_entry.id   AF-A0A1H4WPK5-F1
#
_cell.length_a   1.000
_cell.length_b   1.000
_cell.length_c   1.000
_cell.angle_alpha   90.00
_cell.angle_beta   90.00
_cell.angle_gamma   90.00
#
_symmetry.space_group_name_H-M   'P 1'
#
loop_
_entity.id
_entity.type
_entity.pdbx_description
1 polymer ?
#
loop_
_entity_poly.entity_id
_entity_poly.type
_entity_poly.pdbx_seq_one_letter_code
_entity_poly.pdbx_strand_id
1 'polypeptide(L)'
;MGVGLPSKQLVSVVGGCRQARNVEVGSKLWALDGTRTVHTTVIEVTAVKAREVADVITDRVTFTVAPDQLLGTPDGWVHARDARETVLAWTHARKLRRDRLTILPGYEFGYFVGATCADGTVGKNCVSLVVNEEDFATRYAECLTKATGLPARLEPVTRPSGFLQRDLPGFRVRVVSSYLADAMRQYVGGDAHHMRQRFPRVVLRDEVTFAGFLDGYVDGDGHRIQKHWDARVVVSGNVPFLRDLAAIIGARFTPNPTPGRASRVYISDRWARRGTFQAEHHPLELDESNWVEVRDVQLRKVEGAKPFTLYSYRLNPHPGFLVNGHLARQPW
;
A
#
# COMPACT_ATOMS: atom_id res chain seq x y z
N MET A 1 25.52 29.76 3.15
CA MET A 1 25.12 28.43 2.65
C MET A 1 23.61 28.46 2.47
N GLY A 2 23.12 28.20 1.25
CA GLY A 2 21.71 28.40 0.91
C GLY A 2 20.97 27.07 0.92
N VAL A 3 19.76 27.04 1.47
CA VAL A 3 18.78 25.96 1.27
C VAL A 3 17.74 26.39 0.25
N GLY A 4 17.04 25.44 -0.36
CA GLY A 4 15.97 25.73 -1.30
C GLY A 4 16.16 25.12 -2.68
N LEU A 5 15.27 25.49 -3.59
CA LEU A 5 15.10 24.86 -4.89
C LEU A 5 15.40 25.83 -6.03
N PRO A 6 16.09 25.42 -7.10
CA PRO A 6 16.24 26.24 -8.30
C PRO A 6 14.88 26.61 -8.89
N SER A 7 14.77 27.79 -9.50
CA SER A 7 13.53 28.36 -10.05
C SER A 7 12.61 27.37 -10.78
N LYS A 8 13.16 26.48 -11.62
CA LYS A 8 12.39 25.56 -12.46
C LYS A 8 12.09 24.21 -11.82
N GLN A 9 12.66 23.93 -10.64
CA GLN A 9 12.43 22.67 -9.93
C GLN A 9 10.94 22.53 -9.59
N LEU A 10 10.39 21.33 -9.78
CA LEU A 10 8.98 21.07 -9.53
C LEU A 10 8.74 20.68 -8.06
N VAL A 11 7.76 21.36 -7.46
CA VAL A 11 7.22 21.12 -6.12
C VAL A 11 5.83 20.53 -6.25
N SER A 12 5.50 19.55 -5.42
CA SER A 12 4.17 18.94 -5.40
C SER A 12 3.21 19.84 -4.62
N VAL A 13 2.29 20.49 -5.32
CA VAL A 13 1.26 21.35 -4.74
C VAL A 13 -0.07 20.61 -4.70
N VAL A 14 -0.97 20.97 -3.80
CA VAL A 14 -2.35 20.50 -3.88
C VAL A 14 -2.94 21.03 -5.19
N GLY A 15 -3.40 20.13 -6.05
CA GLY A 15 -3.84 20.47 -7.41
C GLY A 15 -2.80 20.27 -8.52
N GLY A 16 -1.58 19.76 -8.25
CA GLY A 16 -0.61 19.38 -9.30
C GLY A 16 0.85 19.54 -8.92
N CYS A 17 1.64 20.03 -9.87
CA CYS A 17 3.02 20.42 -9.65
C CYS A 17 3.20 21.87 -10.05
N ARG A 18 4.13 22.56 -9.38
CA ARG A 18 4.45 23.96 -9.69
C ARG A 18 5.96 24.16 -9.69
N GLN A 19 6.44 25.04 -10.55
CA GLN A 19 7.83 25.51 -10.49
C GLN A 19 8.08 26.22 -9.16
N ALA A 20 9.26 26.02 -8.58
CA ALA A 20 9.62 26.54 -7.28
C ALA A 20 9.42 28.06 -7.15
N ARG A 21 9.76 28.81 -8.21
CA ARG A 21 9.60 30.27 -8.24
C ARG A 21 8.14 30.76 -8.22
N ASN A 22 7.19 29.90 -8.56
CA ASN A 22 5.77 30.25 -8.65
C ASN A 22 5.00 29.80 -7.39
N VAL A 23 5.68 29.19 -6.41
CA VAL A 23 5.07 28.85 -5.12
C VAL A 23 4.98 30.13 -4.29
N GLU A 24 3.78 30.42 -3.79
CA GLU A 24 3.45 31.66 -3.10
C GLU A 24 2.96 31.38 -1.68
N VAL A 25 3.02 32.39 -0.81
CA VAL A 25 2.38 32.32 0.53
C VAL A 25 0.90 31.97 0.37
N GLY A 26 0.40 31.07 1.23
CA GLY A 26 -0.94 30.49 1.15
C GLY A 26 -1.04 29.25 0.25
N SER A 27 -0.01 28.94 -0.55
CA SER A 27 0.01 27.70 -1.34
C SER A 27 0.00 26.47 -0.43
N LYS A 28 -0.84 25.49 -0.75
CA LYS A 28 -0.84 24.18 -0.08
C LYS A 28 0.11 23.23 -0.80
N LEU A 29 1.08 22.68 -0.07
CA LEU A 29 2.03 21.70 -0.56
C LEU A 29 1.69 20.31 -0.02
N TRP A 30 2.07 19.28 -0.78
CA TRP A 30 2.14 17.92 -0.26
C TRP A 30 3.44 17.73 0.53
N ALA A 31 3.33 16.99 1.63
CA ALA A 31 4.43 16.54 2.48
C ALA A 31 4.21 15.08 2.90
N LEU A 32 5.13 14.54 3.69
CA LEU A 32 4.97 13.26 4.39
C LEU A 32 5.02 13.49 5.90
N ASP A 33 4.17 12.77 6.63
CA ASP A 33 4.22 12.58 8.07
C ASP A 33 4.25 11.06 8.33
N GLY A 34 5.41 10.57 8.77
CA GLY A 34 5.72 9.14 8.70
C GLY A 34 5.56 8.60 7.27
N THR A 35 4.73 7.57 7.10
CA THR A 35 4.43 6.96 5.80
C THR A 35 3.25 7.59 5.08
N ARG A 36 2.60 8.60 5.67
CA ARG A 36 1.34 9.17 5.19
C ARG A 36 1.59 10.48 4.47
N THR A 37 0.86 10.72 3.39
CA THR A 37 0.89 12.04 2.77
C THR A 37 0.12 13.03 3.64
N VAL A 38 0.53 14.29 3.71
CA VAL A 38 -0.18 15.34 4.45
C VAL A 38 -0.11 16.65 3.68
N HIS A 39 -0.97 17.59 4.06
CA HIS A 39 -0.94 18.94 3.51
C HIS A 39 -0.22 19.88 4.49
N THR A 40 0.58 20.79 3.94
CA THR A 40 1.16 21.91 4.68
C THR A 40 0.98 23.19 3.89
N THR A 41 1.02 24.34 4.55
CA THR A 41 0.79 25.65 3.95
C THR A 41 2.07 26.47 3.98
N VAL A 42 2.38 27.12 2.85
CA VAL A 42 3.46 28.09 2.75
C VAL A 42 3.07 29.35 3.51
N ILE A 43 3.83 29.70 4.54
CA ILE A 43 3.62 30.93 5.32
C ILE A 43 4.65 32.01 4.98
N GLU A 44 5.76 31.64 4.35
CA GLU A 44 6.80 32.58 3.91
C GLU A 44 7.56 32.01 2.71
N VAL A 45 8.01 32.89 1.81
CA VAL A 45 8.87 32.52 0.67
C VAL A 45 10.11 33.41 0.69
N THR A 46 11.27 32.77 0.65
CA THR A 46 12.57 33.45 0.58
C THR A 46 13.28 33.04 -0.71
N ALA A 47 14.01 33.98 -1.32
CA ALA A 47 14.80 33.72 -2.50
C ALA A 47 16.25 34.19 -2.30
N VAL A 48 17.20 33.29 -2.51
CA VAL A 48 18.64 33.59 -2.36
C VAL A 48 19.41 33.24 -3.62
N LYS A 49 20.53 33.94 -3.84
CA LYS A 49 21.44 33.60 -4.93
C LYS A 49 22.44 32.54 -4.46
N ALA A 50 22.72 31.57 -5.32
CA ALA A 50 23.71 30.53 -5.06
C ALA A 50 24.55 30.26 -6.31
N ARG A 51 25.78 29.81 -6.10
CA ARG A 51 26.72 29.45 -7.17
C ARG A 51 26.86 27.95 -7.37
N GLU A 52 26.18 27.15 -6.56
CA GLU A 52 26.24 25.70 -6.59
C GLU A 52 24.86 25.10 -6.33
N VAL A 53 24.58 23.97 -6.98
CA VAL A 53 23.41 23.12 -6.79
C VAL A 53 23.84 21.66 -6.79
N ALA A 54 23.02 20.79 -6.20
CA ALA A 54 23.19 19.34 -6.25
C ALA A 54 22.08 18.73 -7.11
N ASP A 55 22.46 17.94 -8.11
CA ASP A 55 21.54 17.04 -8.81
C ASP A 55 21.57 15.69 -8.09
N VAL A 56 20.45 15.34 -7.49
CA VAL A 56 20.26 14.07 -6.77
C VAL A 56 19.61 13.09 -7.74
N ILE A 57 20.32 12.01 -8.05
CA ILE A 57 19.90 10.99 -9.02
C ILE A 57 19.42 9.78 -8.24
N THR A 58 18.14 9.45 -8.37
CA THR A 58 17.53 8.26 -7.74
C THR A 58 17.16 7.22 -8.79
N ASP A 59 16.79 6.02 -8.35
CA ASP A 59 16.22 4.99 -9.23
C ASP A 59 14.84 5.37 -9.83
N ARG A 60 14.22 6.46 -9.38
CA ARG A 60 12.94 6.99 -9.90
C ARG A 60 13.11 8.20 -10.80
N VAL A 61 13.81 9.22 -10.31
CA VAL A 61 13.90 10.53 -10.97
C VAL A 61 15.10 11.32 -10.46
N THR A 62 15.64 12.19 -11.32
CA THR A 62 16.64 13.18 -10.95
C THR A 62 15.96 14.49 -10.55
N PHE A 63 16.40 15.11 -9.47
CA PHE A 63 15.93 16.43 -9.06
C PHE A 63 17.07 17.31 -8.56
N THR A 64 16.93 18.62 -8.75
CA THR A 64 17.97 19.59 -8.40
C THR A 64 17.56 20.37 -7.16
N VAL A 65 18.47 20.48 -6.20
CA VAL A 65 18.29 21.19 -4.94
C VAL A 65 19.55 21.96 -4.57
N ALA A 66 19.46 22.80 -3.55
CA ALA A 66 20.66 23.29 -2.90
C ALA A 66 21.46 22.14 -2.27
N PRO A 67 22.80 22.21 -2.22
CA PRO A 67 23.62 21.17 -1.59
C PRO A 67 23.26 20.90 -0.12
N ASP A 68 22.82 21.92 0.61
CA ASP A 68 22.49 21.81 2.04
C ASP A 68 20.99 21.56 2.28
N GLN A 69 20.20 21.37 1.23
CA GLN A 69 18.80 21.00 1.34
C GLN A 69 18.67 19.67 2.09
N LEU A 70 17.86 19.63 3.16
CA LEU A 70 17.62 18.40 3.91
C LEU A 70 16.62 17.52 3.16
N LEU A 71 16.96 16.24 3.03
CA LEU A 71 16.17 15.18 2.41
C LEU A 71 15.88 14.09 3.44
N GLY A 72 14.65 13.55 3.42
CA GLY A 72 14.20 12.58 4.42
C GLY A 72 14.77 11.18 4.17
N THR A 73 15.41 10.61 5.18
CA THR A 73 15.97 9.24 5.22
C THR A 73 15.28 8.43 6.33
N PRO A 74 15.48 7.10 6.41
CA PRO A 74 14.93 6.29 7.50
C PRO A 74 15.40 6.78 8.88
N ASP A 75 16.65 7.24 8.97
CA ASP A 75 17.31 7.66 10.22
C ASP A 75 17.20 9.17 10.49
N GLY A 76 16.38 9.89 9.70
CA GLY A 76 16.13 11.31 9.89
C GLY A 76 16.35 12.12 8.61
N TRP A 77 17.39 12.95 8.59
CA TRP A 77 17.61 13.94 7.53
C TRP A 77 19.08 13.98 7.12
N VAL A 78 19.31 14.01 5.81
CA VAL A 78 20.64 14.15 5.21
C VAL A 78 20.68 15.39 4.31
N HIS A 79 21.84 16.04 4.23
CA HIS A 79 22.05 17.08 3.23
C HIS A 79 22.12 16.46 1.84
N ALA A 80 21.58 17.14 0.83
CA ALA A 80 21.57 16.64 -0.54
C ALA A 80 22.96 16.25 -1.07
N ARG A 81 24.00 17.00 -0.70
CA ARG A 81 25.41 16.70 -1.06
C ARG A 81 25.91 15.35 -0.52
N ASP A 82 25.37 14.91 0.61
CA ASP A 82 25.81 13.72 1.35
C ASP A 82 24.83 12.54 1.17
N ALA A 83 23.81 12.70 0.32
CA ALA A 83 22.76 11.71 0.13
C ALA A 83 23.20 10.49 -0.69
N ARG A 84 24.45 10.43 -1.17
CA ARG A 84 24.94 9.28 -1.95
C ARG A 84 24.90 8.01 -1.10
N GLU A 85 24.55 6.88 -1.72
CA GLU A 85 24.47 5.56 -1.07
C GLU A 85 23.46 5.49 0.09
N THR A 86 22.52 6.44 0.14
CA THR A 86 21.36 6.39 1.05
C THR A 86 20.07 6.05 0.32
N VAL A 87 18.98 5.97 1.08
CA VAL A 87 17.61 5.92 0.55
C VAL A 87 16.81 7.13 1.00
N LEU A 88 15.95 7.62 0.11
CA LEU A 88 15.10 8.78 0.37
C LEU A 88 13.63 8.38 0.47
N ALA A 89 12.88 9.06 1.34
CA ALA A 89 11.44 8.93 1.39
C ALA A 89 10.83 9.49 0.11
N TRP A 90 10.02 8.69 -0.56
CA TRP A 90 9.40 9.06 -1.82
C TRP A 90 7.95 8.59 -1.90
N THR A 91 7.12 9.37 -2.57
CA THR A 91 5.77 8.98 -2.95
C THR A 91 5.50 9.27 -4.42
N HIS A 92 4.75 8.37 -5.04
CA HIS A 92 4.41 8.49 -6.45
C HIS A 92 3.42 9.64 -6.68
N ALA A 93 3.78 10.66 -7.45
CA ALA A 93 2.96 11.86 -7.67
C ALA A 93 1.49 11.58 -8.08
N ARG A 94 1.25 10.59 -8.95
CA ARG A 94 -0.11 10.15 -9.35
C ARG A 94 -0.96 9.61 -8.19
N LYS A 95 -0.37 9.18 -7.07
CA LYS A 95 -1.07 8.64 -5.90
C LYS A 95 -1.43 9.72 -4.88
N LEU A 96 -0.87 10.93 -4.98
CA LEU A 96 -1.14 12.02 -4.04
C LEU A 96 -2.62 12.42 -3.98
N ARG A 97 -3.35 12.31 -5.10
CA ARG A 97 -4.75 12.74 -5.20
C ARG A 97 -5.77 11.63 -4.94
N ARG A 98 -5.35 10.47 -4.46
CA ARG A 98 -6.27 9.37 -4.23
C ARG A 98 -7.13 9.65 -3.01
N ASP A 99 -8.40 9.27 -3.09
CA ASP A 99 -9.27 9.28 -1.92
C ASP A 99 -8.76 8.23 -0.93
N ARG A 100 -8.58 8.67 0.31
CA ARG A 100 -8.21 7.77 1.41
C ARG A 100 -9.44 7.07 1.92
N LEU A 101 -9.29 5.78 2.16
CA LEU A 101 -10.33 4.99 2.79
C LEU A 101 -10.10 4.96 4.29
N THR A 102 -11.19 5.09 5.04
CA THR A 102 -11.25 4.68 6.44
C THR A 102 -11.67 3.23 6.44
N ILE A 103 -10.73 2.34 6.73
CA ILE A 103 -10.97 0.90 6.75
C ILE A 103 -11.38 0.52 8.18
N LEU A 104 -12.57 -0.07 8.31
CA LEU A 104 -13.13 -0.47 9.59
C LEU A 104 -12.73 -1.92 9.87
N PRO A 105 -12.05 -2.24 11.00
CA PRO A 105 -11.81 -3.62 11.40
C PRO A 105 -13.12 -4.30 11.80
N GLY A 106 -13.08 -5.62 11.91
CA GLY A 106 -14.23 -6.45 12.28
C GLY A 106 -14.43 -7.61 11.32
N TYR A 107 -15.56 -8.29 11.50
CA TYR A 107 -15.90 -9.49 10.75
C TYR A 107 -15.90 -9.24 9.23
N GLU A 108 -16.54 -8.15 8.80
CA GLU A 108 -16.64 -7.77 7.39
C GLU A 108 -15.27 -7.51 6.75
N PHE A 109 -14.36 -6.87 7.48
CA PHE A 109 -12.99 -6.66 7.02
C PHE A 109 -12.26 -7.99 6.84
N GLY A 110 -12.33 -8.85 7.85
CA GLY A 110 -11.78 -10.19 7.78
C GLY A 110 -12.32 -10.96 6.57
N TYR A 111 -13.64 -10.98 6.42
CA TYR A 111 -14.34 -11.71 5.38
C TYR A 111 -13.91 -11.29 3.98
N PHE A 112 -13.94 -10.00 3.66
CA PHE A 112 -13.54 -9.58 2.31
C PHE A 112 -12.05 -9.85 2.05
N VAL A 113 -11.18 -9.71 3.05
CA VAL A 113 -9.74 -10.04 2.90
C VAL A 113 -9.56 -11.53 2.62
N GLY A 114 -10.22 -12.39 3.40
CA GLY A 114 -10.18 -13.85 3.24
C GLY A 114 -10.68 -14.28 1.86
N ALA A 115 -11.85 -13.80 1.47
CA ALA A 115 -12.43 -14.07 0.16
C ALA A 115 -11.55 -13.55 -1.00
N THR A 116 -10.92 -12.38 -0.82
CA THR A 116 -9.99 -11.85 -1.82
C THR A 116 -8.72 -12.70 -1.93
N CYS A 117 -8.22 -13.23 -0.82
CA CYS A 117 -7.06 -14.11 -0.80
C CYS A 117 -7.34 -15.50 -1.39
N ALA A 118 -8.57 -16.00 -1.30
CA ALA A 118 -8.99 -17.28 -1.89
C ALA A 118 -9.23 -17.15 -3.40
N ASP A 119 -10.25 -16.39 -3.80
CA ASP A 119 -10.74 -16.33 -5.19
C ASP A 119 -10.66 -14.92 -5.82
N GLY A 120 -10.18 -13.94 -5.06
CA GLY A 120 -10.08 -12.57 -5.53
C GLY A 120 -8.88 -12.31 -6.45
N THR A 121 -8.95 -11.17 -7.13
CA THR A 121 -7.87 -10.63 -7.95
C THR A 121 -7.62 -9.18 -7.54
N VAL A 122 -6.35 -8.89 -7.22
CA VAL A 122 -5.89 -7.52 -6.95
C VAL A 122 -5.18 -6.99 -8.20
N GLY A 123 -5.96 -6.37 -9.08
CA GLY A 123 -5.45 -5.70 -10.28
C GLY A 123 -4.75 -4.38 -9.97
N LYS A 124 -4.14 -3.74 -10.99
CA LYS A 124 -3.33 -2.51 -10.83
C LYS A 124 -3.99 -1.43 -9.96
N ASN A 125 -5.28 -1.20 -10.17
CA ASN A 125 -6.08 -0.16 -9.51
C ASN A 125 -7.48 -0.67 -9.10
N CYS A 126 -7.64 -1.98 -8.94
CA CYS A 126 -8.93 -2.55 -8.57
C CYS A 126 -8.77 -3.83 -7.77
N VAL A 127 -9.78 -4.12 -6.96
CA VAL A 127 -10.00 -5.42 -6.35
C VAL A 127 -11.25 -6.01 -6.97
N SER A 128 -11.22 -7.29 -7.32
CA SER A 128 -12.36 -7.98 -7.92
C SER A 128 -12.49 -9.42 -7.47
N LEU A 129 -13.72 -9.92 -7.42
CA LEU A 129 -14.07 -11.32 -7.20
C LEU A 129 -14.95 -11.77 -8.38
N VAL A 130 -14.71 -12.96 -8.92
CA VAL A 130 -15.55 -13.55 -9.98
C VAL A 130 -15.83 -15.02 -9.64
N VAL A 131 -17.05 -15.32 -9.20
CA VAL A 131 -17.46 -16.63 -8.68
C VAL A 131 -18.77 -17.09 -9.32
N ASN A 132 -19.15 -18.35 -9.14
CA ASN A 132 -20.39 -18.87 -9.74
C ASN A 132 -21.59 -18.67 -8.80
N GLU A 133 -21.33 -18.62 -7.50
CA GLU A 133 -22.31 -18.56 -6.44
C GLU A 133 -22.74 -17.11 -6.15
N GLU A 134 -24.03 -16.83 -6.31
CA GLU A 134 -24.60 -15.50 -6.08
C GLU A 134 -24.47 -15.07 -4.62
N ASP A 135 -24.74 -15.97 -3.68
CA ASP A 135 -24.68 -15.69 -2.24
C ASP A 135 -23.27 -15.31 -1.80
N PHE A 136 -22.25 -15.99 -2.33
CA PHE A 136 -20.85 -15.67 -2.02
C PHE A 136 -20.48 -14.27 -2.54
N ALA A 137 -20.81 -13.99 -3.81
CA ALA A 137 -20.52 -12.70 -4.41
C ALA A 137 -21.31 -11.55 -3.72
N THR A 138 -22.55 -11.79 -3.33
CA THR A 138 -23.38 -10.83 -2.57
C THR A 138 -22.76 -10.52 -1.22
N ARG A 139 -22.42 -11.57 -0.44
CA ARG A 139 -21.80 -11.43 0.87
C ARG A 139 -20.45 -10.71 0.80
N TYR A 140 -19.65 -11.02 -0.23
CA TYR A 140 -18.41 -10.31 -0.50
C TYR A 140 -18.63 -8.81 -0.76
N ALA A 141 -19.60 -8.45 -1.61
CA ALA A 141 -19.92 -7.06 -1.90
C ALA A 141 -20.39 -6.29 -0.66
N GLU A 142 -21.24 -6.91 0.16
CA GLU A 142 -21.71 -6.31 1.42
C GLU A 142 -20.56 -6.08 2.40
N CYS A 143 -19.71 -7.08 2.61
CA CYS A 143 -18.58 -6.99 3.53
C CYS A 143 -17.55 -5.95 3.07
N LEU A 144 -17.20 -5.94 1.78
CA LEU A 144 -16.31 -4.94 1.20
C LEU A 144 -16.88 -3.53 1.39
N THR A 145 -18.17 -3.34 1.11
CA THR A 145 -18.83 -2.04 1.26
C THR A 145 -18.83 -1.58 2.70
N LYS A 146 -19.22 -2.44 3.65
CA LYS A 146 -19.24 -2.12 5.09
C LYS A 146 -17.85 -1.80 5.63
N ALA A 147 -16.83 -2.55 5.22
CA ALA A 147 -15.47 -2.37 5.73
C ALA A 147 -14.73 -1.17 5.14
N THR A 148 -15.08 -0.73 3.92
CA THR A 148 -14.32 0.31 3.20
C THR A 148 -15.11 1.57 2.86
N GLY A 149 -16.45 1.51 2.93
CA GLY A 149 -17.36 2.54 2.43
C GLY A 149 -17.46 2.61 0.89
N LEU A 150 -16.70 1.81 0.15
CA LEU A 150 -16.74 1.81 -1.31
C LEU A 150 -17.95 1.01 -1.82
N PRO A 151 -18.70 1.53 -2.80
CA PRO A 151 -19.83 0.81 -3.35
C PRO A 151 -19.35 -0.40 -4.16
N ALA A 152 -19.51 -1.60 -3.60
CA ALA A 152 -19.37 -2.84 -4.35
C ALA A 152 -20.73 -3.25 -4.91
N ARG A 153 -20.76 -3.54 -6.22
CA ARG A 153 -21.97 -4.00 -6.91
C ARG A 153 -21.74 -5.37 -7.51
N LEU A 154 -22.80 -6.16 -7.45
CA LEU A 154 -22.89 -7.43 -8.13
C LEU A 154 -23.19 -7.20 -9.61
N GLU A 155 -22.45 -7.86 -10.49
CA GLU A 155 -22.63 -7.80 -11.93
C GLU A 155 -22.70 -9.24 -12.47
N PRO A 156 -23.79 -9.64 -13.16
CA PRO A 156 -23.81 -10.92 -13.84
C PRO A 156 -22.81 -10.89 -15.00
N VAL A 157 -22.00 -11.93 -15.11
CA VAL A 157 -20.95 -12.05 -16.12
C VAL A 157 -20.91 -13.47 -16.69
N THR A 158 -20.26 -13.60 -17.84
CA THR A 158 -19.93 -14.89 -18.44
C THR A 158 -18.41 -15.10 -18.32
N ARG A 159 -18.00 -16.29 -17.89
CA ARG A 159 -16.57 -16.67 -17.78
C ARG A 159 -16.28 -17.95 -18.56
N PRO A 160 -15.13 -18.03 -19.26
CA PRO A 160 -14.71 -19.29 -19.87
C PRO A 160 -14.29 -20.29 -18.78
N SER A 161 -14.78 -21.52 -18.87
CA SER A 161 -14.34 -22.63 -18.03
C SER A 161 -13.35 -23.50 -18.79
N GLY A 162 -12.09 -23.53 -18.37
CA GLY A 162 -11.09 -24.44 -18.95
C GLY A 162 -11.36 -25.92 -18.64
N PHE A 163 -12.07 -26.22 -17.55
CA PHE A 163 -12.45 -27.58 -17.20
C PHE A 163 -13.63 -28.07 -18.05
N LEU A 164 -14.65 -27.24 -18.22
CA LEU A 164 -15.86 -27.60 -18.99
C LEU A 164 -15.78 -27.21 -20.47
N GLN A 165 -14.71 -26.53 -20.90
CA GLN A 165 -14.49 -26.05 -22.27
C GLN A 165 -15.68 -25.25 -22.84
N ARG A 166 -16.37 -24.52 -21.96
CA ARG A 166 -17.52 -23.67 -22.32
C ARG A 166 -17.62 -22.48 -21.39
N ASP A 167 -18.39 -21.49 -21.83
CA ASP A 167 -18.76 -20.34 -21.03
C ASP A 167 -19.77 -20.73 -19.95
N LEU A 168 -19.56 -20.20 -18.75
CA LEU A 168 -20.43 -20.38 -17.60
C LEU A 168 -20.94 -19.02 -17.10
N PRO A 169 -22.20 -18.95 -16.65
CA PRO A 169 -22.68 -17.79 -15.91
C PRO A 169 -21.93 -17.69 -14.57
N GLY A 170 -21.75 -16.46 -14.11
CA GLY A 170 -21.22 -16.17 -12.79
C GLY A 170 -21.48 -14.73 -12.41
N PHE A 171 -20.93 -14.34 -11.28
CA PHE A 171 -21.12 -13.03 -10.68
C PHE A 171 -19.77 -12.38 -10.43
N ARG A 172 -19.65 -11.13 -10.86
CA ARG A 172 -18.49 -10.28 -10.63
C ARG A 172 -18.82 -9.22 -9.61
N VAL A 173 -17.91 -9.01 -8.68
CA VAL A 173 -17.84 -7.80 -7.87
C VAL A 173 -16.52 -7.12 -8.18
N ARG A 174 -16.54 -5.85 -8.57
CA ARG A 174 -15.32 -5.10 -8.89
C ARG A 174 -15.39 -3.70 -8.32
N VAL A 175 -14.36 -3.35 -7.57
CA VAL A 175 -14.18 -2.01 -7.01
C VAL A 175 -12.90 -1.40 -7.55
N VAL A 176 -13.02 -0.26 -8.22
CA VAL A 176 -11.89 0.48 -8.79
C VAL A 176 -11.40 1.49 -7.77
N SER A 177 -10.35 1.13 -7.04
CA SER A 177 -9.64 2.00 -6.12
C SER A 177 -8.17 1.61 -6.09
N SER A 178 -7.28 2.53 -6.47
CA SER A 178 -5.83 2.32 -6.35
C SER A 178 -5.39 2.27 -4.89
N TYR A 179 -6.08 2.99 -4.01
CA TYR A 179 -5.82 2.91 -2.56
C TYR A 179 -6.13 1.51 -2.03
N LEU A 180 -7.31 0.96 -2.31
CA LEU A 180 -7.67 -0.38 -1.83
C LEU A 180 -6.77 -1.45 -2.44
N ALA A 181 -6.45 -1.35 -3.74
CA ALA A 181 -5.58 -2.32 -4.40
C ALA A 181 -4.16 -2.33 -3.81
N ASP A 182 -3.60 -1.16 -3.51
CA ASP A 182 -2.28 -1.07 -2.85
C ASP A 182 -2.35 -1.50 -1.38
N ALA A 183 -3.44 -1.20 -0.66
CA ALA A 183 -3.66 -1.67 0.70
C ALA A 183 -3.73 -3.21 0.75
N MET A 184 -4.47 -3.84 -0.16
CA MET A 184 -4.53 -5.29 -0.27
C MET A 184 -3.15 -5.90 -0.53
N ARG A 185 -2.34 -5.30 -1.42
CA ARG A 185 -0.94 -5.74 -1.62
C ARG A 185 -0.12 -5.61 -0.35
N GLN A 186 -0.24 -4.50 0.39
CA GLN A 186 0.46 -4.32 1.66
C GLN A 186 0.08 -5.42 2.65
N TYR A 187 -1.22 -5.70 2.82
CA TYR A 187 -1.70 -6.70 3.75
C TYR A 187 -1.11 -8.08 3.50
N VAL A 188 -0.96 -8.46 2.23
CA VAL A 188 -0.41 -9.76 1.81
C VAL A 188 1.09 -9.76 1.56
N GLY A 189 1.82 -8.73 1.99
CA GLY A 189 3.28 -8.68 1.93
C GLY A 189 3.88 -8.32 0.57
N GLY A 190 3.12 -7.62 -0.28
CA GLY A 190 3.57 -6.95 -1.50
C GLY A 190 3.04 -7.56 -2.80
N ASP A 191 2.87 -8.89 -2.85
CA ASP A 191 2.37 -9.60 -4.03
C ASP A 191 1.08 -10.37 -3.69
N ALA A 192 -0.04 -9.91 -4.27
CA ALA A 192 -1.36 -10.49 -4.05
C ALA A 192 -1.67 -11.71 -4.95
N HIS A 193 -0.68 -12.22 -5.69
CA HIS A 193 -0.87 -13.45 -6.43
C HIS A 193 -1.04 -14.64 -5.48
N HIS A 194 -2.10 -15.44 -5.67
CA HIS A 194 -2.49 -16.54 -4.76
C HIS A 194 -1.33 -17.49 -4.36
N MET A 195 -0.40 -17.80 -5.28
CA MET A 195 0.79 -18.64 -5.00
C MET A 195 1.93 -17.95 -4.22
N ARG A 196 1.95 -16.62 -4.13
CA ARG A 196 3.07 -15.83 -3.59
C ARG A 196 2.67 -14.90 -2.46
N GLN A 197 1.38 -14.69 -2.26
CA GLN A 197 0.85 -13.90 -1.15
C GLN A 197 1.30 -14.47 0.20
N ARG A 198 1.71 -13.57 1.10
CA ARG A 198 1.95 -13.92 2.50
C ARG A 198 0.64 -13.95 3.26
N PHE A 199 0.64 -14.58 4.42
CA PHE A 199 -0.51 -14.55 5.31
C PHE A 199 -0.84 -13.09 5.72
N PRO A 200 -2.07 -12.59 5.54
CA PRO A 200 -2.42 -11.22 5.83
C PRO A 200 -2.56 -10.97 7.33
N ARG A 201 -1.45 -10.68 8.02
CA ARG A 201 -1.44 -10.54 9.49
C ARG A 201 -2.36 -9.42 10.02
N VAL A 202 -2.77 -8.49 9.16
CA VAL A 202 -3.77 -7.47 9.48
C VAL A 202 -5.11 -8.05 9.97
N VAL A 203 -5.45 -9.28 9.60
CA VAL A 203 -6.68 -9.95 10.07
C VAL A 203 -6.55 -10.53 11.48
N LEU A 204 -5.34 -10.57 12.04
CA LEU A 204 -5.07 -11.08 13.39
C LEU A 204 -5.35 -10.04 14.48
N ARG A 205 -6.01 -8.93 14.14
CA ARG A 205 -6.32 -7.84 15.09
C ARG A 205 -7.11 -8.30 16.30
N ASP A 206 -8.08 -9.16 16.08
CA ASP A 206 -8.98 -9.72 17.07
C ASP A 206 -9.63 -11.00 16.52
N GLU A 207 -10.24 -11.79 17.40
CA GLU A 207 -10.87 -13.05 17.02
C GLU A 207 -12.03 -12.88 16.04
N VAL A 208 -12.77 -11.76 16.11
CA VAL A 208 -13.93 -11.49 15.25
C VAL A 208 -13.48 -11.25 13.81
N THR A 209 -12.45 -10.43 13.64
CA THR A 209 -11.81 -10.18 12.36
C THR A 209 -11.23 -11.45 11.79
N PHE A 210 -10.51 -12.22 12.60
CA PHE A 210 -9.91 -13.46 12.12
C PHE A 210 -10.97 -14.53 11.78
N ALA A 211 -12.08 -14.61 12.53
CA ALA A 211 -13.21 -15.48 12.19
C ALA A 211 -13.82 -15.10 10.83
N GLY A 212 -14.00 -13.80 10.56
CA GLY A 212 -14.43 -13.32 9.26
C GLY A 212 -13.49 -13.77 8.15
N PHE A 213 -12.17 -13.64 8.36
CA PHE A 213 -11.17 -14.10 7.40
C PHE A 213 -11.27 -15.60 7.10
N LEU A 214 -11.44 -16.44 8.12
CA LEU A 214 -11.59 -17.88 7.92
C LEU A 214 -12.84 -18.20 7.12
N ASP A 215 -13.96 -17.52 7.38
CA ASP A 215 -15.21 -17.73 6.64
C ASP A 215 -15.08 -17.29 5.19
N GLY A 216 -14.52 -16.10 4.95
CA GLY A 216 -14.31 -15.60 3.59
C GLY A 216 -13.36 -16.47 2.77
N TYR A 217 -12.29 -16.98 3.39
CA TYR A 217 -11.37 -17.88 2.69
C TYR A 217 -12.04 -19.24 2.40
N VAL A 218 -12.83 -19.77 3.35
CA VAL A 218 -13.51 -21.06 3.19
C VAL A 218 -14.62 -21.01 2.14
N ASP A 219 -15.32 -19.89 2.01
CA ASP A 219 -16.35 -19.72 0.97
C ASP A 219 -15.76 -19.77 -0.45
N GLY A 220 -14.48 -19.44 -0.64
CA GLY A 220 -13.78 -19.58 -1.93
C GLY A 220 -13.03 -20.91 -2.09
N ASP A 221 -11.96 -21.08 -1.32
CA ASP A 221 -10.99 -22.18 -1.47
C ASP A 221 -11.20 -23.32 -0.45
N GLY A 222 -12.36 -23.37 0.19
CA GLY A 222 -12.65 -24.32 1.25
C GLY A 222 -13.96 -25.08 1.09
N HIS A 223 -14.22 -25.94 2.06
CA HIS A 223 -15.51 -26.58 2.23
C HIS A 223 -15.69 -27.05 3.67
N ARG A 224 -16.94 -27.25 4.06
CA ARG A 224 -17.28 -27.78 5.38
C ARG A 224 -17.28 -29.31 5.36
N ILE A 225 -16.79 -29.92 6.44
CA ILE A 225 -16.88 -31.36 6.70
C ILE A 225 -17.85 -31.56 7.86
N GLN A 226 -18.90 -32.35 7.63
CA GLN A 226 -19.96 -32.62 8.62
C GLN A 226 -20.06 -34.10 9.04
N LYS A 227 -19.08 -34.95 8.68
CA LYS A 227 -19.21 -36.41 8.90
C LYS A 227 -18.94 -36.87 10.35
N HIS A 228 -17.85 -36.42 10.96
CA HIS A 228 -17.40 -36.96 12.26
C HIS A 228 -17.09 -35.89 13.31
N TRP A 229 -16.97 -34.63 12.90
CA TRP A 229 -16.73 -33.46 13.75
C TRP A 229 -16.95 -32.20 12.90
N ASP A 230 -17.38 -31.11 13.53
CA ASP A 230 -17.58 -29.83 12.87
C ASP A 230 -16.24 -29.15 12.55
N ALA A 231 -15.87 -29.20 11.27
CA ALA A 231 -14.64 -28.62 10.77
C ALA A 231 -14.82 -28.01 9.38
N ARG A 232 -13.93 -27.07 9.06
CA ARG A 232 -13.71 -26.50 7.74
C ARG A 232 -12.38 -26.99 7.20
N VAL A 233 -12.28 -27.18 5.90
CA VAL A 233 -11.01 -27.49 5.23
C VAL A 233 -10.74 -26.41 4.22
N VAL A 234 -9.51 -25.92 4.25
CA VAL A 234 -8.98 -25.01 3.25
C VAL A 234 -7.97 -25.76 2.39
N VAL A 235 -8.03 -25.55 1.07
CA VAL A 235 -7.15 -26.17 0.09
C VAL A 235 -6.38 -25.08 -0.63
N SER A 236 -5.05 -25.16 -0.67
CA SER A 236 -4.23 -24.18 -1.39
C SER A 236 -2.90 -24.76 -1.85
N GLY A 237 -2.39 -24.25 -2.97
CA GLY A 237 -1.02 -24.49 -3.43
C GLY A 237 0.03 -23.66 -2.68
N ASN A 238 -0.38 -22.64 -1.93
CA ASN A 238 0.51 -21.75 -1.18
C ASN A 238 0.86 -22.37 0.18
N VAL A 239 1.89 -23.22 0.19
CA VAL A 239 2.35 -23.93 1.40
C VAL A 239 2.79 -23.00 2.53
N PRO A 240 3.56 -21.91 2.30
CA PRO A 240 3.89 -20.95 3.35
C PRO A 240 2.65 -20.37 4.04
N PHE A 241 1.65 -19.92 3.27
CA PHE A 241 0.39 -19.41 3.80
C PHE A 241 -0.33 -20.44 4.69
N LEU A 242 -0.44 -21.69 4.22
CA LEU A 242 -1.10 -22.75 4.99
C LEU A 242 -0.34 -23.11 6.27
N ARG A 243 0.99 -23.02 6.27
CA ARG A 243 1.81 -23.25 7.45
C ARG A 243 1.56 -22.16 8.51
N ASP A 244 1.51 -20.90 8.09
CA ASP A 244 1.21 -19.78 8.98
C ASP A 244 -0.21 -19.93 9.56
N LEU A 245 -1.20 -20.18 8.70
CA LEU A 245 -2.59 -20.42 9.14
C LEU A 245 -2.66 -21.55 10.17
N ALA A 246 -2.00 -22.68 9.91
CA ALA A 246 -1.99 -23.82 10.83
C ALA A 246 -1.38 -23.47 12.19
N ALA A 247 -0.29 -22.70 12.21
CA ALA A 247 0.32 -22.24 13.45
C ALA A 247 -0.64 -21.35 14.27
N ILE A 248 -1.30 -20.39 13.61
CA ILE A 248 -2.24 -19.45 14.23
C ILE A 248 -3.42 -20.19 14.90
N ILE A 249 -4.03 -21.15 14.19
CA ILE A 249 -5.19 -21.91 14.70
C ILE A 249 -4.78 -23.13 15.55
N GLY A 250 -3.47 -23.34 15.76
CA GLY A 250 -2.95 -24.49 16.50
C GLY A 250 -3.29 -25.83 15.86
N ALA A 251 -3.34 -25.90 14.53
CA ALA A 251 -3.56 -27.11 13.77
C ALA A 251 -2.23 -27.78 13.38
N ARG A 252 -2.27 -29.11 13.24
CA ARG A 252 -1.18 -29.84 12.59
C ARG A 252 -1.28 -29.62 11.08
N PHE A 253 -0.15 -29.35 10.45
CA PHE A 253 -0.07 -29.22 9.00
C PHE A 253 1.11 -29.99 8.45
N THR A 254 0.84 -30.78 7.41
CA THR A 254 1.85 -31.49 6.64
C THR A 254 1.57 -31.19 5.16
N PRO A 255 2.52 -30.58 4.43
CA PRO A 255 2.34 -30.32 3.01
C PRO A 255 2.11 -31.60 2.21
N ASN A 256 1.39 -31.49 1.10
CA ASN A 256 1.23 -32.60 0.16
C ASN A 256 2.62 -32.99 -0.40
N PRO A 257 3.04 -34.27 -0.30
CA PRO A 257 4.36 -34.68 -0.77
C PRO A 257 4.49 -34.66 -2.30
N THR A 258 3.39 -34.63 -3.05
CA THR A 258 3.42 -34.62 -4.51
C THR A 258 3.56 -33.19 -5.05
N PRO A 259 4.63 -32.89 -5.82
CA PRO A 259 4.82 -31.58 -6.44
C PRO A 259 3.62 -31.19 -7.32
N GLY A 260 3.21 -29.91 -7.25
CA GLY A 260 2.09 -29.38 -8.04
C GLY A 260 0.69 -29.72 -7.52
N ARG A 261 0.56 -30.54 -6.46
CA ARG A 261 -0.73 -30.78 -5.80
C ARG A 261 -0.96 -29.81 -4.65
N ALA A 262 -2.19 -29.35 -4.51
CA ALA A 262 -2.59 -28.50 -3.39
C ALA A 262 -2.49 -29.25 -2.05
N SER A 263 -2.14 -28.50 -1.00
CA SER A 263 -2.12 -28.96 0.38
C SER A 263 -3.41 -28.58 1.11
N ARG A 264 -3.66 -29.17 2.27
CA ARG A 264 -4.90 -28.98 3.03
C ARG A 264 -4.62 -28.64 4.49
N VAL A 265 -5.41 -27.73 5.05
CA VAL A 265 -5.44 -27.44 6.48
C VAL A 265 -6.85 -27.66 7.01
N TYR A 266 -6.96 -28.36 8.13
CA TYR A 266 -8.22 -28.60 8.83
C TYR A 266 -8.39 -27.58 9.96
N ILE A 267 -9.49 -26.84 9.89
CA ILE A 267 -9.84 -25.78 10.84
C ILE A 267 -10.99 -26.31 11.69
N SER A 268 -10.73 -26.53 12.97
CA SER A 268 -11.79 -26.88 13.92
C SER A 268 -12.69 -25.68 14.18
N ASP A 269 -14.00 -25.85 14.30
CA ASP A 269 -14.88 -24.76 14.75
C ASP A 269 -14.59 -24.30 16.19
N ARG A 270 -13.82 -25.08 16.95
CA ARG A 270 -13.34 -24.73 18.28
C ARG A 270 -11.89 -24.22 18.27
N TRP A 271 -11.38 -23.74 17.14
CA TRP A 271 -9.99 -23.27 17.01
C TRP A 271 -9.63 -22.23 18.09
N ALA A 272 -10.53 -21.30 18.40
CA ALA A 272 -10.29 -20.27 19.42
C ALA A 272 -10.02 -20.86 20.81
N ARG A 273 -10.69 -21.96 21.17
CA ARG A 273 -10.52 -22.64 22.47
C ARG A 273 -9.13 -23.28 22.64
N ARG A 274 -8.33 -23.38 21.57
CA ARG A 274 -6.95 -23.90 21.64
C ARG A 274 -5.98 -22.89 22.26
N GLY A 275 -6.35 -21.62 22.36
CA GLY A 275 -5.51 -20.58 22.98
C GLY A 275 -4.22 -20.25 22.20
N THR A 276 -4.12 -20.66 20.93
CA THR A 276 -2.94 -20.39 20.08
C THR A 276 -3.02 -19.08 19.33
N PHE A 277 -4.23 -18.55 19.13
CA PHE A 277 -4.42 -17.25 18.51
C PHE A 277 -3.86 -16.16 19.42
N GLN A 278 -3.04 -15.29 18.84
CA GLN A 278 -2.48 -14.12 19.49
C GLN A 278 -2.92 -12.92 18.69
N ALA A 279 -3.58 -11.97 19.36
CA ALA A 279 -3.98 -10.74 18.71
C ALA A 279 -2.74 -9.91 18.34
N GLU A 280 -2.75 -9.33 17.14
CA GLU A 280 -1.63 -8.55 16.62
C GLU A 280 -2.10 -7.18 16.13
N HIS A 281 -1.32 -6.15 16.41
CA HIS A 281 -1.63 -4.81 15.93
C HIS A 281 -0.85 -4.49 14.66
N HIS A 282 -1.55 -4.50 13.52
CA HIS A 282 -1.03 -4.05 12.23
C HIS A 282 -1.84 -2.83 11.73
N PRO A 283 -1.19 -1.83 11.11
CA PRO A 283 -1.90 -0.70 10.49
C PRO A 283 -2.86 -1.16 9.40
N LEU A 284 -4.08 -0.59 9.40
CA LEU A 284 -5.03 -0.78 8.32
C LEU A 284 -4.80 0.26 7.23
N GLU A 285 -4.26 1.41 7.60
CA GLU A 285 -3.90 2.47 6.69
C GLU A 285 -2.78 2.02 5.75
N LEU A 286 -2.94 2.40 4.48
CA LEU A 286 -1.91 2.21 3.48
C LEU A 286 -0.73 3.14 3.75
N ASP A 287 0.48 2.56 3.70
CA ASP A 287 1.72 3.30 3.58
C ASP A 287 1.76 3.98 2.21
N GLU A 288 1.82 5.31 2.22
CA GLU A 288 1.74 6.14 1.02
C GLU A 288 3.10 6.56 0.48
N SER A 289 4.16 6.22 1.20
CA SER A 289 5.55 6.42 0.81
C SER A 289 6.34 5.13 0.87
N ASN A 290 7.45 5.13 0.16
CA ASN A 290 8.44 4.06 0.17
C ASN A 290 9.84 4.67 0.08
N TRP A 291 10.85 3.83 0.28
CA TRP A 291 12.25 4.21 0.17
C TRP A 291 12.74 4.02 -1.26
N VAL A 292 13.52 4.97 -1.76
CA VAL A 292 14.13 4.93 -3.11
C VAL A 292 15.63 5.17 -3.01
N GLU A 293 16.41 4.40 -3.75
CA GLU A 293 17.88 4.45 -3.69
C GLU A 293 18.43 5.69 -4.40
N VAL A 294 19.37 6.38 -3.74
CA VAL A 294 20.16 7.43 -4.36
C VAL A 294 21.34 6.79 -5.08
N ARG A 295 21.34 6.89 -6.41
CA ARG A 295 22.37 6.33 -7.28
C ARG A 295 23.62 7.18 -7.30
N ASP A 296 23.45 8.50 -7.31
CA ASP A 296 24.55 9.45 -7.40
C ASP A 296 24.10 10.85 -6.96
N VAL A 297 25.08 11.69 -6.62
CA VAL A 297 24.90 13.10 -6.31
C VAL A 297 25.95 13.90 -7.07
N GLN A 298 25.49 14.80 -7.94
CA GLN A 298 26.37 15.59 -8.79
C GLN A 298 26.30 17.06 -8.39
N LEU A 299 27.42 17.61 -7.90
CA LEU A 299 27.54 19.03 -7.60
C LEU A 299 27.82 19.80 -8.89
N ARG A 300 26.96 20.77 -9.21
CA ARG A 300 27.14 21.70 -10.32
C ARG A 300 27.34 23.11 -9.83
N LYS A 301 28.47 23.69 -10.24
CA LYS A 301 28.77 25.11 -10.05
C LYS A 301 28.32 25.91 -11.27
N VAL A 302 28.00 27.18 -11.07
CA VAL A 302 27.74 28.10 -12.20
C VAL A 302 29.06 28.35 -12.95
N GLU A 303 29.06 28.08 -14.25
CA GLU A 303 30.21 28.33 -15.13
C GLU A 303 30.30 29.81 -15.54
N GLY A 304 29.19 30.54 -15.51
CA GLY A 304 29.12 31.96 -15.85
C GLY A 304 28.88 32.91 -14.67
N ALA A 305 28.69 34.19 -14.98
CA ALA A 305 28.44 35.23 -13.98
C ALA A 305 27.05 35.14 -13.32
N LYS A 306 26.07 34.50 -13.96
CA LYS A 306 24.69 34.45 -13.49
C LYS A 306 24.51 33.35 -12.43
N PRO A 307 24.24 33.70 -11.16
CA PRO A 307 23.98 32.70 -10.11
C PRO A 307 22.63 32.01 -10.31
N PHE A 308 22.48 30.82 -9.70
CA PHE A 308 21.19 30.22 -9.47
C PHE A 308 20.36 31.09 -8.51
N THR A 309 19.03 31.02 -8.63
CA THR A 309 18.11 31.57 -7.62
C THR A 309 17.41 30.40 -6.96
N LEU A 310 17.61 30.27 -5.65
CA LEU A 310 17.05 29.21 -4.83
C LEU A 310 15.85 29.76 -4.05
N TYR A 311 14.75 29.03 -4.07
CA TYR A 311 13.51 29.36 -3.38
C TYR A 311 13.32 28.45 -2.18
N SER A 312 13.00 29.05 -1.04
CA SER A 312 12.78 28.41 0.24
C SER A 312 11.39 28.76 0.79
N TYR A 313 10.73 27.81 1.48
CA TYR A 313 9.36 27.97 1.97
C TYR A 313 9.24 27.70 3.46
N ARG A 314 8.91 28.69 4.30
CA ARG A 314 8.50 28.36 5.67
C ARG A 314 7.11 27.71 5.63
N LEU A 315 6.92 26.60 6.34
CA LEU A 315 5.73 25.75 6.23
C LEU A 315 5.05 25.53 7.59
N ASN A 316 3.72 25.39 7.58
CA ASN A 316 2.91 25.09 8.76
C ASN A 316 1.67 24.26 8.35
N PRO A 317 1.29 23.19 9.07
CA PRO A 317 1.86 22.69 10.34
C PRO A 317 3.06 21.75 10.18
N HIS A 318 3.32 21.24 8.98
CA HIS A 318 4.44 20.31 8.75
C HIS A 318 5.62 21.02 8.07
N PRO A 319 6.86 20.86 8.56
CA PRO A 319 8.03 21.55 8.02
C PRO A 319 8.56 20.94 6.71
N GLY A 320 8.04 19.77 6.31
CA GLY A 320 8.43 19.07 5.08
C GLY A 320 7.55 19.41 3.88
N PHE A 321 8.04 19.11 2.69
CA PHE A 321 7.32 19.21 1.41
C PHE A 321 7.93 18.24 0.39
N LEU A 322 7.24 18.03 -0.75
CA LEU A 322 7.66 17.07 -1.77
C LEU A 322 8.27 17.72 -3.02
N VAL A 323 9.50 17.32 -3.34
CA VAL A 323 10.23 17.68 -4.59
C VAL A 323 10.25 16.46 -5.51
N ASN A 324 9.53 16.51 -6.63
CA ASN A 324 9.35 15.34 -7.50
C ASN A 324 8.94 14.06 -6.73
N GLY A 325 8.15 14.21 -5.66
CA GLY A 325 7.74 13.11 -4.78
C GLY A 325 8.68 12.78 -3.62
N HIS A 326 9.90 13.34 -3.58
CA HIS A 326 10.85 13.13 -2.48
C HIS A 326 10.63 14.09 -1.33
N LEU A 327 10.72 13.59 -0.10
CA LEU A 327 10.59 14.41 1.09
C LEU A 327 11.81 15.31 1.27
N ALA A 328 11.56 16.62 1.31
CA ALA A 328 12.52 17.64 1.64
C ALA A 328 12.00 18.48 2.80
N ARG A 329 12.88 19.03 3.63
CA ARG A 329 12.51 20.04 4.63
C ARG A 329 13.58 21.10 4.73
N GLN A 330 13.26 22.16 5.44
CA GLN A 330 14.27 23.14 5.81
C GLN A 330 14.79 22.90 7.22
N PRO A 331 15.99 23.40 7.52
CA PRO A 331 16.66 23.15 8.80
C PRO A 331 16.09 23.92 10.00
N TRP A 332 14.97 24.64 9.85
CA TRP A 332 14.39 25.49 10.92
C TRP A 332 13.23 24.85 11.68
#